data_AF-A0A371IJQ2-F1
#
_entry.id   AF-A0A371IJQ2-F1
#
_cell.length_a   1.000
_cell.length_b   1.000
_cell.length_c   1.000
_cell.angle_alpha   90.00
_cell.angle_beta   90.00
_cell.angle_gamma   90.00
#
_symmetry.space_group_name_H-M   'P 1'
#
loop_
_entity.id
_entity.type
_entity.pdbx_description
1 polymer ?
#
loop_
_entity_poly.entity_id
_entity_poly.type
_entity_poly.pdbx_seq_one_letter_code
_entity_poly.pdbx_strand_id
1 'polypeptide(L)'
;MRDYQRIKGTKYILPRQVYHITLWKVRDYYRLKRLADDILEERTFSYDGLPKDGGISDKVASKVIKREKYLTEIDIIDKTLLEIPAEYRSGIWDNIQFGKPYPMDADRTTYSRYKTKFIYKLAGRFSLI
;
A
#
# COMPACT_ATOMS: atom_id res chain seq x y z
N MET A 1 1.61 -15.64 -11.61
CA MET A 1 1.70 -16.06 -10.19
C MET A 1 0.29 -16.25 -9.65
N ARG A 2 -0.03 -17.38 -8.99
CA ARG A 2 -1.39 -17.64 -8.48
C ARG A 2 -1.56 -16.87 -7.17
N ASP A 3 -2.46 -15.88 -7.15
CA ASP A 3 -2.81 -15.11 -5.95
C ASP A 3 -3.57 -16.02 -4.97
N TYR A 4 -2.80 -16.78 -4.18
CA TYR A 4 -3.30 -17.78 -3.25
C TYR A 4 -2.96 -17.38 -1.81
N GLN A 5 -3.98 -17.39 -0.95
CA GLN A 5 -3.81 -17.29 0.48
C GLN A 5 -3.54 -18.68 1.06
N ARG A 6 -2.52 -18.82 1.90
CA ARG A 6 -2.29 -20.07 2.63
C ARG A 6 -3.38 -20.25 3.69
N ILE A 7 -4.14 -21.34 3.61
CA ILE A 7 -5.22 -21.65 4.56
C ILE A 7 -4.75 -22.64 5.65
N LYS A 8 -3.93 -23.63 5.29
CA LYS A 8 -3.52 -24.70 6.22
C LYS A 8 -2.54 -24.18 7.29
N GLY A 9 -2.87 -24.36 8.57
CA GLY A 9 -1.96 -24.09 9.69
C GLY A 9 -1.63 -22.60 9.86
N THR A 10 -2.62 -21.73 9.71
CA THR A 10 -2.52 -20.29 9.97
C THR A 10 -3.86 -19.78 10.50
N LYS A 11 -3.81 -18.94 11.54
CA LYS A 11 -5.00 -18.23 12.07
C LYS A 11 -5.41 -17.00 11.25
N TYR A 12 -4.58 -16.60 10.29
CA TYR A 12 -4.72 -15.39 9.50
C TYR A 12 -5.48 -15.71 8.21
N ILE A 13 -6.78 -15.97 8.32
CA ILE A 13 -7.64 -16.35 7.19
C ILE A 13 -8.52 -15.15 6.86
N LEU A 14 -8.63 -14.82 5.57
CA LEU A 14 -9.47 -13.75 5.08
C LEU A 14 -10.47 -14.33 4.08
N PRO A 15 -11.68 -13.76 3.97
CA PRO A 15 -12.52 -13.98 2.81
C PRO A 15 -11.75 -13.64 1.54
N ARG A 16 -11.96 -14.42 0.47
CA ARG A 16 -11.20 -14.29 -0.79
C ARG A 16 -11.21 -12.86 -1.35
N GLN A 17 -12.37 -12.19 -1.28
CA GLN A 17 -12.57 -10.83 -1.74
C GLN A 17 -11.72 -9.85 -0.92
N VAL A 18 -11.78 -9.95 0.41
CA VAL A 18 -10.98 -9.12 1.31
C VAL A 18 -9.48 -9.33 1.09
N TYR A 19 -9.05 -10.58 0.92
CA TYR A 19 -7.66 -10.89 0.59
C TYR A 19 -7.19 -10.16 -0.68
N HIS A 20 -7.98 -10.24 -1.76
CA HIS A 20 -7.62 -9.58 -3.01
C HIS A 20 -7.66 -8.05 -2.89
N ILE A 21 -8.68 -7.46 -2.27
CA ILE A 21 -8.76 -6.01 -2.05
C ILE A 21 -7.51 -5.52 -1.32
N THR A 22 -7.14 -6.18 -0.23
CA THR A 22 -5.95 -5.82 0.54
C THR A 22 -4.66 -6.01 -0.26
N LEU A 23 -4.56 -7.09 -1.04
CA LEU A 23 -3.42 -7.34 -1.92
C LEU A 23 -3.25 -6.23 -2.97
N TRP A 24 -4.36 -5.79 -3.58
CA TRP A 24 -4.37 -4.71 -4.56
C TRP A 24 -3.98 -3.37 -3.95
N LYS A 25 -4.43 -3.08 -2.72
CA LYS A 25 -3.99 -1.89 -1.97
C LYS A 25 -2.47 -1.84 -1.79
N VAL A 26 -1.84 -2.97 -1.50
CA VAL A 26 -0.36 -3.03 -1.42
C VAL A 26 0.27 -2.80 -2.78
N ARG A 27 -0.23 -3.46 -3.83
CA ARG A 27 0.30 -3.29 -5.20
C ARG A 27 0.19 -1.85 -5.71
N ASP A 28 -0.79 -1.11 -5.22
CA ASP A 28 -1.02 0.27 -5.61
C ASP A 28 -0.03 1.27 -4.99
N TYR A 29 0.84 0.81 -4.07
CA TYR A 29 1.78 1.64 -3.31
C TYR A 29 2.58 2.63 -4.16
N TYR A 30 3.23 2.16 -5.24
CA TYR A 30 4.06 3.05 -6.07
C TYR A 30 3.24 4.08 -6.85
N ARG A 31 2.00 3.73 -7.23
CA ARG A 31 1.08 4.67 -7.87
C ARG A 31 0.65 5.75 -6.87
N LEU A 32 0.29 5.35 -5.64
CA LEU A 32 -0.08 6.28 -4.57
C LEU A 32 1.07 7.25 -4.23
N LYS A 33 2.30 6.73 -4.16
CA LYS A 33 3.49 7.55 -3.90
C LYS A 33 3.69 8.60 -4.99
N ARG A 34 3.65 8.18 -6.26
CA ARG A 34 3.74 9.10 -7.40
C ARG A 34 2.66 10.18 -7.34
N LEU A 35 1.39 9.80 -7.09
CA LEU A 35 0.31 10.76 -6.98
C LEU A 35 0.48 11.75 -5.83
N ALA A 36 1.08 11.32 -4.71
CA ALA A 36 1.37 12.22 -3.59
C ALA A 36 2.50 13.21 -3.91
N ASP A 37 3.48 12.78 -4.71
CA ASP A 37 4.62 13.59 -5.17
C ASP A 37 4.18 14.56 -6.29
N ASP A 38 3.38 14.12 -7.26
CA ASP A 38 2.84 14.96 -8.35
C ASP A 38 2.05 16.18 -7.79
N ILE A 39 1.27 15.98 -6.71
CA ILE A 39 0.53 17.06 -6.04
C ILE A 39 1.47 18.13 -5.44
N LEU A 40 2.68 17.74 -5.02
CA LEU A 40 3.68 18.69 -4.55
C LEU A 40 4.31 19.46 -5.71
N GLU A 41 4.68 18.77 -6.80
CA GLU A 41 5.35 19.37 -7.96
C GLU A 41 4.46 20.37 -8.70
N GLU A 42 3.16 20.10 -8.79
CA GLU A 42 2.16 21.02 -9.37
C GLU A 42 2.12 22.40 -8.67
N ARG A 43 2.70 22.57 -7.48
CA ARG A 43 2.79 23.87 -6.81
C ARG A 43 3.79 24.85 -7.45
N THR A 44 4.62 24.42 -8.39
CA THR A 44 5.76 25.23 -8.88
C THR A 44 5.45 26.17 -10.06
N PHE A 45 4.29 26.06 -10.71
CA PHE A 45 3.92 26.94 -11.83
C PHE A 45 3.00 28.09 -11.38
N SER A 46 3.60 29.22 -11.00
CA SER A 46 2.88 30.48 -10.83
C SER A 46 2.66 31.13 -12.19
N TYR A 47 1.46 31.00 -12.77
CA TYR A 47 1.04 31.83 -13.90
C TYR A 47 0.68 33.23 -13.38
N ASP A 48 1.68 34.11 -13.31
CA ASP A 48 1.50 35.54 -13.06
C ASP A 48 0.78 36.17 -14.26
N GLY A 49 -0.53 36.40 -14.16
CA GLY A 49 -1.24 37.26 -15.12
C GLY A 49 -2.67 36.90 -15.53
N LEU A 50 -3.26 35.77 -15.11
CA LEU A 50 -4.67 35.49 -15.42
C LEU A 50 -5.62 35.96 -14.29
N PRO A 51 -6.83 36.49 -14.63
CA PRO A 51 -7.80 36.91 -13.63
C PRO A 51 -8.19 35.72 -12.76
N LYS A 52 -7.96 35.85 -11.45
CA LYS A 52 -8.29 34.83 -10.45
C LYS A 52 -9.79 34.83 -10.20
N ASP A 53 -10.51 33.99 -10.94
CA ASP A 53 -11.91 33.70 -10.63
C ASP A 53 -11.99 33.00 -9.26
N GLY A 54 -12.96 33.38 -8.43
CA GLY A 54 -12.99 33.26 -6.96
C GLY A 54 -13.04 31.87 -6.31
N GLY A 55 -12.58 30.81 -6.97
CA GLY A 55 -12.66 29.41 -6.52
C GLY A 55 -11.33 28.74 -6.13
N ILE A 56 -10.27 29.51 -5.87
CA ILE A 56 -8.90 28.98 -5.69
C ILE A 56 -8.71 28.27 -4.34
N SER A 57 -9.38 28.75 -3.28
CA SER A 57 -9.28 28.21 -1.91
C SER A 57 -9.67 26.73 -1.83
N ASP A 58 -10.84 26.37 -2.37
CA ASP A 58 -11.38 25.01 -2.27
C ASP A 58 -10.57 23.97 -3.08
N LYS A 59 -9.95 24.40 -4.18
CA LYS A 59 -9.10 23.52 -5.01
C LYS A 59 -7.81 23.14 -4.27
N VAL A 60 -7.18 24.08 -3.58
CA VAL A 60 -5.96 23.80 -2.79
C VAL A 60 -6.29 22.89 -1.61
N ALA A 61 -7.35 23.19 -0.86
CA ALA A 61 -7.80 22.35 0.26
C ALA A 61 -8.11 20.92 -0.20
N SER A 62 -8.83 20.76 -1.31
CA SER A 62 -9.15 19.44 -1.88
C SER A 62 -7.90 18.65 -2.29
N LYS A 63 -6.88 19.30 -2.84
CA LYS A 63 -5.60 18.65 -3.19
C LYS A 63 -4.84 18.19 -1.93
N VAL A 64 -4.80 19.01 -0.89
CA VAL A 64 -4.17 18.65 0.39
C VAL A 64 -4.85 17.44 1.01
N ILE A 65 -6.18 17.42 1.07
CA ILE A 65 -6.95 16.28 1.60
C ILE A 65 -6.66 14.99 0.79
N LYS A 66 -6.61 15.07 -0.54
CA LYS A 66 -6.28 13.92 -1.39
C LYS A 66 -4.87 13.39 -1.12
N ARG A 67 -3.88 14.29 -1.03
CA ARG A 67 -2.50 13.92 -0.72
C ARG A 67 -2.39 13.25 0.64
N GLU A 68 -3.04 13.82 1.66
CA GLU A 68 -3.04 13.27 3.01
C GLU A 68 -3.61 11.85 3.04
N LYS A 69 -4.69 11.61 2.29
CA LYS A 69 -5.25 10.27 2.13
C LYS A 69 -4.23 9.29 1.55
N TYR A 70 -3.53 9.66 0.47
CA TYR A 70 -2.51 8.79 -0.14
C TYR A 70 -1.36 8.50 0.83
N LEU A 71 -0.86 9.51 1.55
CA LEU A 71 0.19 9.35 2.54
C LEU A 71 -0.25 8.47 3.72
N THR A 72 -1.49 8.61 4.18
CA THR A 72 -2.04 7.77 5.24
C THR A 72 -2.10 6.31 4.80
N GLU A 73 -2.54 6.02 3.57
CA GLU A 73 -2.55 4.64 3.05
C GLU A 73 -1.13 4.05 2.94
N ILE A 74 -0.15 4.85 2.47
CA ILE A 74 1.27 4.47 2.39
C ILE A 74 1.83 4.16 3.80
N ASP A 75 1.62 5.07 4.75
CA ASP A 75 2.10 4.93 6.14
C ASP A 75 1.51 3.69 6.83
N ILE A 76 0.23 3.40 6.61
CA ILE A 76 -0.41 2.17 7.09
C ILE A 76 0.32 0.94 6.55
N ILE A 77 0.63 0.90 5.25
CA ILE A 77 1.35 -0.21 4.62
C ILE A 77 2.75 -0.37 5.23
N ASP A 78 3.52 0.72 5.30
CA ASP A 78 4.89 0.71 5.81
C ASP A 78 4.96 0.26 7.27
N LYS A 79 4.13 0.87 8.14
CA LYS A 79 4.05 0.48 9.55
C LYS A 79 3.62 -0.97 9.74
N THR A 80 2.79 -1.52 8.86
CA THR A 80 2.37 -2.92 8.95
C THR A 80 3.52 -3.85 8.53
N LEU A 81 4.30 -3.45 7.52
CA LEU A 81 5.45 -4.21 7.05
C LEU A 81 6.55 -4.29 8.11
N LEU A 82 6.73 -3.22 8.91
CA LEU A 82 7.69 -3.19 10.03
C LEU A 82 7.39 -4.25 11.11
N GLU A 83 6.16 -4.72 11.25
CA GLU A 83 5.82 -5.77 12.21
C GLU A 83 6.26 -7.18 11.79
N ILE A 84 6.71 -7.34 10.54
CA ILE A 84 7.31 -8.57 10.04
C ILE A 84 8.81 -8.54 10.34
N PRO A 85 9.46 -9.66 10.69
CA PRO A 85 10.90 -9.70 10.90
C PRO A 85 11.66 -9.17 9.67
N ALA A 86 12.72 -8.40 9.90
CA ALA A 86 13.43 -7.64 8.87
C ALA A 86 13.90 -8.51 7.70
N GLU A 87 14.39 -9.71 7.99
CA GLU A 87 14.87 -10.72 7.04
C GLU A 87 13.83 -11.05 5.95
N TYR A 88 12.55 -11.10 6.30
CA TYR A 88 11.50 -11.53 5.37
C TYR A 88 10.80 -10.39 4.63
N ARG A 89 10.99 -9.13 5.06
CA ARG A 89 10.23 -7.97 4.52
C ARG A 89 10.44 -7.80 3.02
N SER A 90 11.69 -7.83 2.57
CA SER A 90 12.06 -7.66 1.16
C SER A 90 11.48 -8.77 0.29
N GLY A 91 11.63 -10.04 0.70
CA GLY A 91 11.08 -11.17 -0.03
C GLY A 91 9.55 -11.16 -0.12
N ILE A 92 8.85 -10.73 0.94
CA ILE A 92 7.38 -10.59 0.93
C ILE A 92 6.96 -9.43 0.03
N TRP A 93 7.64 -8.29 0.13
CA TRP A 93 7.38 -7.10 -0.67
C TRP A 93 7.52 -7.40 -2.16
N ASP A 94 8.67 -7.95 -2.56
CA ASP A 94 8.97 -8.29 -3.94
C ASP A 94 8.02 -9.33 -4.51
N ASN A 95 7.59 -10.26 -3.67
CA ASN A 95 6.60 -11.25 -4.05
C ASN A 95 5.20 -10.65 -4.28
N ILE A 96 4.80 -9.62 -3.51
CA ILE A 96 3.51 -8.96 -3.67
C ILE A 96 3.53 -7.99 -4.87
N GLN A 97 4.55 -7.14 -4.93
CA GLN A 97 4.68 -6.06 -5.91
C GLN A 97 5.02 -6.59 -7.30
N PHE A 98 6.02 -7.46 -7.40
CA PHE A 98 6.62 -7.85 -8.67
C PHE A 98 6.38 -9.32 -9.02
N GLY A 99 5.76 -10.07 -8.12
CA GLY A 99 5.53 -11.50 -8.30
C GLY A 99 6.81 -12.34 -8.31
N LYS A 100 7.91 -11.82 -7.75
CA LYS A 100 9.18 -12.56 -7.70
C LYS A 100 9.07 -13.79 -6.80
N PRO A 101 9.80 -14.88 -7.09
CA PRO A 101 9.97 -15.99 -6.17
C PRO A 101 10.53 -15.51 -4.82
N TYR A 102 10.22 -16.24 -3.74
CA TYR A 102 10.86 -15.95 -2.45
C TYR A 102 12.36 -16.28 -2.53
N PRO A 103 13.21 -15.54 -1.79
CA PRO A 103 14.62 -15.88 -1.65
C PRO A 103 14.85 -17.28 -1.07
N MET A 104 16.03 -17.84 -1.30
CA MET A 104 16.40 -19.20 -0.84
C MET A 104 17.04 -19.23 0.57
N ASP A 105 17.02 -18.10 1.28
CA ASP A 105 17.57 -17.96 2.63
C ASP A 105 16.71 -18.61 3.72
N ALA A 106 15.43 -18.81 3.45
CA ALA A 106 14.51 -19.49 4.34
C ALA A 106 13.51 -20.34 3.57
N ASP A 107 12.86 -21.25 4.30
CA ASP A 107 11.83 -22.09 3.72
C ASP A 107 10.67 -21.25 3.16
N ARG A 108 10.18 -21.68 1.98
CA ARG A 108 9.07 -21.03 1.28
C ARG A 108 7.83 -20.88 2.16
N THR A 109 7.60 -21.81 3.08
CA THR A 109 6.45 -21.74 3.99
C THR A 109 6.58 -20.64 5.02
N THR A 110 7.80 -20.28 5.44
CA THR A 110 8.07 -19.16 6.36
C THR A 110 7.63 -17.84 5.73
N TYR A 111 8.09 -17.57 4.50
CA TYR A 111 7.66 -16.42 3.73
C TYR A 111 6.14 -16.39 3.52
N SER A 112 5.54 -17.53 3.16
CA SER A 112 4.09 -17.62 2.96
C SER A 112 3.30 -17.34 4.24
N ARG A 113 3.78 -17.78 5.41
CA ARG A 113 3.15 -17.48 6.72
C ARG A 113 3.21 -15.99 7.03
N TYR A 114 4.38 -15.37 6.88
CA TYR A 114 4.54 -13.93 7.15
C TYR A 114 3.79 -13.06 6.15
N LYS A 115 3.77 -13.41 4.86
CA LYS A 115 2.92 -12.76 3.86
C LYS A 115 1.44 -12.78 4.26
N THR A 116 0.96 -13.95 4.71
CA THR A 116 -0.43 -14.10 5.14
C THR A 116 -0.74 -13.28 6.38
N LYS A 117 0.17 -13.27 7.38
CA LYS A 117 0.08 -12.42 8.56
C LYS A 117 0.05 -10.93 8.21
N PHE A 118 0.93 -10.50 7.30
CA PHE A 118 1.01 -9.11 6.82
C PHE A 118 -0.32 -8.68 6.19
N ILE A 119 -0.84 -9.45 5.22
CA ILE A 119 -2.09 -9.12 4.54
C ILE A 119 -3.28 -9.11 5.52
N TYR A 120 -3.34 -10.04 6.48
CA TYR A 120 -4.39 -10.05 7.49
C TYR A 120 -4.37 -8.79 8.36
N LYS A 121 -3.20 -8.41 8.88
CA LYS A 121 -3.07 -7.21 9.71
C LYS A 121 -3.40 -5.95 8.93
N LEU A 122 -3.00 -5.89 7.67
CA LEU A 122 -3.30 -4.78 6.79
C LEU A 122 -4.80 -4.66 6.52
N ALA A 123 -5.50 -5.79 6.33
CA ALA A 123 -6.95 -5.81 6.17
C ALA A 123 -7.66 -5.20 7.41
N GLY A 124 -7.21 -5.55 8.62
CA GLY A 124 -7.76 -4.96 9.85
C GLY A 124 -7.50 -3.46 9.96
N ARG A 125 -6.30 -2.99 9.59
CA ARG A 125 -5.98 -1.55 9.61
C ARG A 125 -6.76 -0.75 8.55
N PHE A 126 -7.10 -1.36 7.43
CA PHE A 126 -8.00 -0.78 6.44
C PHE A 126 -9.49 -0.95 6.76
N SER A 127 -9.83 -1.48 7.94
CA SER A 127 -11.23 -1.74 8.36
C SER A 127 -12.00 -2.61 7.36
N LEU A 128 -11.33 -3.61 6.78
CA LEU A 128 -11.93 -4.59 5.86
C LEU A 128 -12.38 -5.88 6.58
N ILE A 129 -12.03 -6.02 7.85
CA ILE A 129 -12.43 -7.09 8.79
C ILE A 129 -12.61 -6.52 10.19
#